data_AF-A0A1Y1N8Q8-F1
#
_entry.id   AF-A0A1Y1N8Q8-F1
#
_cell.length_a   1.000
_cell.length_b   1.000
_cell.length_c   1.000
_cell.angle_alpha   90.00
_cell.angle_beta   90.00
_cell.angle_gamma   90.00
#
_symmetry.space_group_name_H-M   'P 1'
#
loop_
_entity.id
_entity.type
_entity.pdbx_description
1 polymer ?
#
loop_
_entity_poly.entity_id
_entity_poly.type
_entity_poly.pdbx_seq_one_letter_code
_entity_poly.pdbx_strand_id
1 'polypeptide(L)'
;METERQRQFPLSATEAWSRLERVVSQPMKGRKLRTQVNDAMDLLNESPDGIKRKRFRSFLLEVLRRCGPVFVVLCALGLGQAQIANMNAASRTSLLGLLDKKKGLRLDKLEGMVPAQLQGLHITSRPRPAERNRDQYHVYKFATMDMTVLSSWFSLRVLQAMDDSALRAWEIRKSSTGTEVVRTDVPWSAYEDCLMFLDVGGAQDIIAELFPPNKCTPNPSCCPDHYFLRGASVSALSTFFGAYIFQALDESELRKWEKENQKLETTDCVEMQLLRDQTSRHGILKLRIGWKLGNPIVNSLYT
;
A
#
# COMPACT_ATOMS: atom_id res chain seq x y z
N MET A 1 -0.04 17.58 48.46
CA MET A 1 1.14 17.14 47.69
C MET A 1 0.66 16.61 46.35
N GLU A 2 0.47 17.50 45.39
CA GLU A 2 0.23 17.12 44.00
C GLU A 2 1.54 16.62 43.40
N THR A 3 1.54 15.38 42.92
CA THR A 3 2.65 14.79 42.20
C THR A 3 2.72 15.46 40.82
N GLU A 4 3.74 16.30 40.62
CA GLU A 4 4.10 16.82 39.30
C GLU A 4 4.27 15.65 38.33
N ARG A 5 3.32 15.50 37.40
CA ARG A 5 3.47 14.61 36.25
C ARG A 5 4.64 15.14 35.41
N GLN A 6 5.82 14.54 35.57
CA GLN A 6 6.98 14.80 34.72
C GLN A 6 6.55 14.82 33.24
N ARG A 7 6.67 15.98 32.60
CA ARG A 7 6.50 16.12 31.15
C ARG A 7 7.57 15.28 30.47
N GLN A 8 7.19 14.09 29.98
CA GLN A 8 8.09 13.26 29.18
C GLN A 8 8.40 14.00 27.88
N PHE A 9 9.65 14.43 27.71
CA PHE A 9 10.12 15.03 26.47
C PHE A 9 10.12 14.00 25.33
N PRO A 10 9.84 14.41 24.08
CA PRO A 10 9.93 13.53 22.92
C PRO A 10 11.34 12.96 22.79
N LEU A 11 11.44 11.64 22.62
CA LEU A 11 12.73 10.95 22.44
C LEU A 11 13.42 11.44 21.16
N SER A 12 14.69 11.83 21.26
CA SER A 12 15.48 12.24 20.09
C SER A 12 15.98 11.03 19.28
N ALA A 13 16.42 11.27 18.05
CA ALA A 13 16.93 10.21 17.17
C ALA A 13 18.21 9.55 17.71
N THR A 14 19.10 10.33 18.31
CA THR A 14 20.37 9.86 18.88
C THR A 14 20.14 9.01 20.12
N GLU A 15 19.27 9.46 21.04
CA GLU A 15 18.89 8.68 22.22
C GLU A 15 18.18 7.38 21.84
N ALA A 16 17.31 7.43 20.82
CA ALA A 16 16.66 6.25 20.29
C ALA A 16 17.69 5.24 19.75
N TRP A 17 18.67 5.71 18.98
CA TRP A 17 19.75 4.86 18.47
C TRP A 17 20.57 4.23 19.59
N SER A 18 20.97 4.98 20.62
CA SER A 18 21.70 4.44 21.77
C SER A 18 20.92 3.35 22.51
N ARG A 19 19.58 3.43 22.56
CA ARG A 19 18.74 2.35 23.10
C ARG A 19 18.76 1.11 22.22
N LEU A 20 18.76 1.27 20.90
CA LEU A 20 18.90 0.15 19.97
C LEU A 20 20.26 -0.53 20.10
N GLU A 21 21.36 0.22 20.24
CA GLU A 21 22.70 -0.35 20.44
C GLU A 21 22.80 -1.17 21.73
N ARG A 22 22.12 -0.73 22.80
CA ARG A 22 22.00 -1.52 24.03
C ARG A 22 21.28 -2.84 23.80
N VAL A 23 20.28 -2.87 22.92
CA VAL A 23 19.56 -4.10 22.59
C VAL A 23 20.47 -5.12 21.90
N VAL A 24 21.33 -4.65 20.99
CA VAL A 24 22.30 -5.50 20.29
C VAL A 24 23.38 -6.03 21.25
N SER A 25 23.78 -5.20 22.21
CA SER A 25 24.88 -5.49 23.14
C SER A 25 24.48 -6.38 24.33
N GLN A 26 23.21 -6.37 24.77
CA GLN A 26 22.78 -7.07 25.97
C GLN A 26 22.17 -8.47 25.69
N PRO A 27 22.45 -9.48 26.54
CA PRO A 27 21.75 -10.77 26.46
C PRO A 27 20.29 -10.59 26.88
N MET A 28 19.36 -10.86 25.97
CA MET A 28 17.93 -10.65 26.23
C MET A 28 17.20 -11.93 26.63
N LYS A 29 16.23 -11.82 27.54
CA LYS A 29 15.38 -12.93 28.00
C LYS A 29 14.27 -13.21 26.99
N GLY A 30 14.22 -14.44 26.45
CA GLY A 30 13.44 -14.80 25.26
C GLY A 30 11.91 -14.66 25.32
N ARG A 31 11.27 -14.73 26.50
CA ARG A 31 9.79 -14.73 26.60
C ARG A 31 9.17 -13.35 26.35
N LYS A 32 9.69 -12.31 26.99
CA LYS A 32 9.26 -10.91 26.79
C LYS A 32 9.56 -10.43 25.36
N LEU A 33 10.63 -10.97 24.78
CA LEU A 33 11.07 -10.67 23.42
C LEU A 33 10.06 -11.13 22.37
N ARG A 34 9.63 -12.40 22.47
CA ARG A 34 8.64 -12.98 21.55
C ARG A 34 7.32 -12.23 21.62
N THR A 35 6.89 -11.81 22.81
CA THR A 35 5.68 -10.99 22.96
C THR A 35 5.81 -9.66 22.23
N GLN A 36 6.90 -8.90 22.41
CA GLN A 36 7.07 -7.61 21.74
C GLN A 36 7.20 -7.71 20.22
N VAL A 37 7.83 -8.78 19.71
CA VAL A 37 7.90 -9.06 18.27
C VAL A 37 6.50 -9.41 17.76
N ASN A 38 5.76 -10.28 18.46
CA ASN A 38 4.40 -10.65 18.09
C ASN A 38 3.45 -9.44 18.12
N ASP A 39 3.53 -8.58 19.14
CA ASP A 39 2.73 -7.36 19.23
C ASP A 39 3.00 -6.42 18.03
N ALA A 40 4.27 -6.33 17.61
CA ALA A 40 4.64 -5.58 16.41
C ALA A 40 4.13 -6.26 15.13
N MET A 41 4.10 -7.60 15.09
CA MET A 41 3.54 -8.38 13.97
C MET A 41 2.04 -8.19 13.82
N ASP A 42 1.29 -8.34 14.92
CA ASP A 42 -0.16 -8.17 14.93
C ASP A 42 -0.50 -6.75 14.44
N LEU A 43 0.24 -5.76 14.92
CA LEU A 43 0.09 -4.37 14.51
C LEU A 43 0.48 -4.08 13.05
N LEU A 44 1.36 -4.88 12.44
CA LEU A 44 1.68 -4.78 11.01
C LEU A 44 0.60 -5.43 10.12
N ASN A 45 -0.06 -6.48 10.62
CA ASN A 45 -1.11 -7.23 9.91
C ASN A 45 -2.48 -6.57 10.01
N GLU A 46 -2.78 -5.90 11.13
CA GLU A 46 -4.07 -5.26 11.38
C GLU A 46 -4.09 -3.79 10.91
N SER A 47 -5.28 -3.23 10.71
CA SER A 47 -5.48 -1.77 10.63
C SER A 47 -5.63 -1.25 12.06
N PRO A 48 -4.61 -0.62 12.66
CA PRO A 48 -4.68 -0.33 14.08
C PRO A 48 -5.57 0.88 14.35
N ASP A 49 -6.44 0.72 15.35
CA ASP A 49 -7.15 1.85 15.94
C ASP A 49 -6.22 2.74 16.78
N GLY A 50 -6.41 4.06 16.62
CA GLY A 50 -5.70 5.07 17.39
C GLY A 50 -4.40 5.59 16.78
N ILE A 51 -4.20 6.91 16.93
CA ILE A 51 -3.10 7.67 16.30
C ILE A 51 -1.71 7.12 16.64
N LYS A 52 -1.49 6.65 17.87
CA LYS A 52 -0.19 6.14 18.32
C LYS A 52 0.19 4.82 17.64
N ARG A 53 -0.76 3.89 17.51
CA ARG A 53 -0.55 2.61 16.84
C ARG A 53 -0.32 2.81 15.34
N LYS A 54 -1.12 3.67 14.69
CA LYS A 54 -0.92 4.07 13.28
C LYS A 54 0.48 4.64 13.03
N ARG A 55 0.96 5.53 13.90
CA ARG A 55 2.33 6.09 13.81
C ARG A 55 3.42 5.03 13.97
N PHE A 56 3.24 4.11 14.90
CA PHE A 56 4.20 3.02 15.12
C PHE A 56 4.23 2.05 13.93
N ARG A 57 3.07 1.64 13.41
CA ARG A 57 2.94 0.80 12.21
C ARG A 57 3.66 1.44 11.02
N SER A 58 3.34 2.69 10.74
CA SER A 58 3.93 3.51 9.67
C SER A 58 5.47 3.52 9.75
N PHE A 59 6.02 3.75 10.94
CA PHE A 59 7.46 3.72 11.15
C PHE A 59 8.07 2.33 10.92
N LEU A 60 7.47 1.27 11.47
CA LEU A 60 7.99 -0.10 11.31
C LEU A 60 7.98 -0.56 9.85
N LEU A 61 6.95 -0.21 9.08
CA LEU A 61 6.92 -0.55 7.65
C LEU A 61 8.00 0.17 6.85
N GLU A 62 8.30 1.42 7.17
CA GLU A 62 9.38 2.15 6.50
C GLU A 62 10.77 1.60 6.89
N VAL A 63 10.92 1.14 8.14
CA VAL A 63 12.12 0.40 8.57
C VAL A 63 12.23 -0.93 7.83
N LEU A 64 11.14 -1.70 7.73
CA LEU A 64 11.09 -2.96 7.00
C LEU A 64 11.59 -2.77 5.57
N ARG A 65 11.08 -1.73 4.90
CA ARG A 65 11.39 -1.42 3.51
C ARG A 65 12.83 -0.96 3.28
N ARG A 66 13.37 -0.09 4.14
CA ARG A 66 14.72 0.51 3.94
C ARG A 66 15.85 -0.32 4.51
N CYS A 67 15.60 -0.91 5.67
CA CYS A 67 16.64 -1.48 6.52
C CYS A 67 16.49 -3.00 6.63
N GLY A 68 15.30 -3.54 6.36
CA GLY A 68 15.05 -4.97 6.37
C GLY A 68 14.32 -5.46 7.63
N PRO A 69 13.89 -6.74 7.64
CA PRO A 69 13.05 -7.29 8.69
C PRO A 69 13.78 -7.40 10.04
N VAL A 70 15.11 -7.57 10.03
CA VAL A 70 15.93 -7.62 11.24
C VAL A 70 15.87 -6.28 12.00
N PHE A 71 15.82 -5.16 11.27
CA PHE A 71 15.74 -3.83 11.88
C PHE A 71 14.34 -3.50 12.42
N VAL A 72 13.29 -4.13 11.87
CA VAL A 72 11.93 -4.07 12.45
C VAL A 72 11.93 -4.70 13.83
N VAL A 73 12.51 -5.90 13.95
CA VAL A 73 12.67 -6.59 15.24
C VAL A 73 13.48 -5.73 16.20
N LEU A 74 14.60 -5.17 15.77
CA LEU A 74 15.41 -4.26 16.59
C LEU A 74 14.60 -3.07 17.13
N CYS A 75 13.80 -2.41 16.28
CA CYS A 75 12.97 -1.27 16.67
C CYS A 75 11.83 -1.66 17.62
N ALA A 76 11.19 -2.81 17.37
CA ALA A 76 10.13 -3.34 18.23
C ALA A 76 10.65 -3.61 19.65
N LEU A 77 11.86 -4.17 19.76
CA LEU A 77 12.49 -4.52 21.04
C LEU A 77 13.07 -3.33 21.78
N GLY A 78 13.80 -2.45 21.08
CA GLY A 78 14.53 -1.37 21.73
C GLY A 78 13.71 -0.12 22.03
N LEU A 79 12.65 0.12 21.27
CA LEU A 79 11.83 1.33 21.41
C LEU A 79 10.37 1.01 21.73
N GLY A 80 9.80 0.04 21.02
CA GLY A 80 8.38 -0.29 21.11
C GLY A 80 7.46 0.89 20.74
N GLN A 81 6.14 0.65 20.83
CA GLN A 81 5.12 1.59 20.37
C GLN A 81 5.18 2.94 21.08
N ALA A 82 5.28 2.94 22.41
CA ALA A 82 5.15 4.15 23.23
C ALA A 82 6.23 5.20 22.88
N GLN A 83 7.47 4.74 22.69
CA GLN A 83 8.59 5.64 22.39
C GLN A 83 8.45 6.21 20.97
N ILE A 84 8.25 5.36 19.96
CA ILE A 84 8.14 5.79 18.56
C ILE A 84 6.91 6.69 18.31
N ALA A 85 5.80 6.41 18.99
CA ALA A 85 4.59 7.22 18.86
C ALA A 85 4.74 8.64 19.44
N ASN A 86 5.56 8.76 20.49
CA ASN A 86 5.87 10.03 21.17
C ASN A 86 7.02 10.80 20.51
N MET A 87 7.81 10.18 19.62
CA MET A 87 8.79 10.90 18.81
C MET A 87 8.11 11.88 17.85
N ASN A 88 8.71 13.05 17.67
CA ASN A 88 8.30 13.98 16.62
C ASN A 88 8.70 13.45 15.22
N ALA A 89 8.09 14.01 14.18
CA ALA A 89 8.30 13.54 12.81
C ALA A 89 9.77 13.66 12.36
N ALA A 90 10.44 14.78 12.67
CA ALA A 90 11.84 14.99 12.33
C ALA A 90 12.76 13.93 12.97
N SER A 91 12.56 13.62 14.25
CA SER A 91 13.36 12.62 14.97
C SER A 91 13.14 11.22 14.42
N ARG A 92 11.91 10.86 14.02
CA ARG A 92 11.66 9.58 13.35
C ARG A 92 12.38 9.48 12.01
N THR A 93 12.34 10.55 11.21
CA THR A 93 13.05 10.62 9.92
C THR A 93 14.57 10.53 10.10
N SER A 94 15.12 11.23 11.08
CA SER A 94 16.55 11.16 11.41
C SER A 94 16.96 9.77 11.89
N LEU A 95 16.17 9.12 12.75
CA LEU A 95 16.42 7.74 13.21
C LEU A 95 16.39 6.76 12.04
N LEU A 96 15.44 6.88 11.13
CA LEU A 96 15.38 6.06 9.92
C LEU A 96 16.63 6.23 9.04
N GLY A 97 17.14 7.47 8.91
CA GLY A 97 18.39 7.74 8.23
C GLY A 97 19.62 7.11 8.90
N LEU A 98 19.63 7.02 10.24
CA LEU A 98 20.67 6.30 10.99
C LEU A 98 20.59 4.79 10.74
N LEU A 99 19.38 4.22 10.78
CA LEU A 99 19.14 2.78 10.52
C LEU A 99 19.57 2.39 9.11
N ASP A 100 19.25 3.19 8.10
CA ASP A 100 19.59 2.91 6.70
C ASP A 100 21.11 2.94 6.45
N LYS A 101 21.84 3.86 7.09
CA LYS A 101 23.32 3.87 7.08
C LYS A 101 23.93 2.61 7.72
N LYS A 102 23.14 1.89 8.51
CA LYS A 102 23.57 0.76 9.34
C LYS A 102 23.03 -0.57 8.83
N LYS A 103 22.26 -0.60 7.73
CA LYS A 103 21.64 -1.82 7.17
C LYS A 103 22.61 -2.95 6.80
N GLY A 104 23.90 -2.64 6.62
CA GLY A 104 24.96 -3.62 6.37
C GLY A 104 25.53 -4.28 7.63
N LEU A 105 25.09 -3.88 8.83
CA LEU A 105 25.49 -4.54 10.07
C LEU A 105 24.81 -5.90 10.17
N ARG A 106 25.62 -6.95 10.32
CA ARG A 106 25.12 -8.28 10.65
C ARG A 106 24.63 -8.27 12.10
N LEU A 107 23.34 -8.52 12.28
CA LEU A 107 22.68 -8.60 13.57
C LEU A 107 22.29 -10.06 13.82
N ASP A 108 23.26 -10.96 13.75
CA ASP A 108 23.07 -12.42 13.75
C ASP A 108 22.19 -12.91 14.91
N LYS A 109 22.29 -12.26 16.08
CA LYS A 109 21.47 -12.55 17.27
C LYS A 109 19.96 -12.34 17.05
N LEU A 110 19.59 -11.43 16.15
CA LEU A 110 18.20 -11.06 15.86
C LEU A 110 17.67 -11.77 14.61
N GLU A 111 18.52 -12.30 13.74
CA GLU A 111 18.10 -13.01 12.52
C GLU A 111 17.22 -14.23 12.84
N GLY A 112 17.61 -15.03 13.84
CA GLY A 112 16.80 -16.18 14.31
C GLY A 112 15.48 -15.79 15.01
N MET A 113 15.20 -14.50 15.14
CA MET A 113 14.00 -13.96 15.78
C MET A 113 13.08 -13.26 14.79
N VAL A 114 13.48 -13.19 13.51
CA VAL A 114 12.66 -12.66 12.43
C VAL A 114 11.57 -13.68 12.08
N PRO A 115 10.28 -13.34 12.27
CA PRO A 115 9.17 -14.16 11.81
C PRO A 115 9.22 -14.33 10.28
N ALA A 116 8.90 -15.53 9.79
CA ALA A 116 8.87 -15.82 8.35
C ALA A 116 7.93 -14.88 7.56
N GLN A 117 6.85 -14.41 8.20
CA GLN A 117 5.94 -13.46 7.57
C GLN A 117 6.59 -12.10 7.27
N LEU A 118 7.54 -11.64 8.10
CA LEU A 118 8.27 -10.38 7.84
C LEU A 118 9.22 -10.52 6.65
N GLN A 119 9.77 -11.71 6.43
CA GLN A 119 10.58 -11.99 5.25
C GLN A 119 9.71 -11.95 3.98
N GLY A 120 8.48 -12.50 4.04
CA GLY A 120 7.54 -12.43 2.93
C GLY A 120 7.01 -11.02 2.63
N LEU A 121 6.88 -10.17 3.65
CA LEU A 121 6.54 -8.74 3.48
C LEU A 121 7.71 -7.90 2.94
N HIS A 122 8.94 -8.37 3.15
CA HIS A 122 10.15 -7.75 2.59
C HIS A 122 10.29 -8.12 1.11
N ILE A 123 9.36 -7.63 0.30
CA ILE A 123 9.55 -7.64 -1.15
C ILE A 123 10.50 -6.51 -1.45
N THR A 124 11.63 -6.85 -2.07
CA THR A 124 12.61 -5.94 -2.65
C THR A 124 11.89 -5.01 -3.62
N SER A 125 11.33 -3.93 -3.10
CA SER A 125 10.79 -2.83 -3.89
C SER A 125 11.89 -2.41 -4.85
N ARG A 126 11.57 -2.25 -6.14
CA ARG A 126 12.46 -1.58 -7.09
C ARG A 126 13.11 -0.37 -6.42
N PRO A 127 14.41 -0.12 -6.66
CA PRO A 127 15.06 1.05 -6.08
C PRO A 127 14.27 2.29 -6.49
N ARG A 128 13.81 3.06 -5.49
CA ARG A 128 13.09 4.32 -5.70
C ARG A 128 13.90 5.19 -6.67
N PRO A 129 13.26 5.88 -7.63
CA PRO A 129 13.90 6.98 -8.34
C PRO A 129 14.53 7.93 -7.34
N ALA A 130 15.73 8.44 -7.63
CA ALA A 130 16.47 9.29 -6.71
C ALA A 130 15.62 10.48 -6.22
N GLU A 131 15.63 10.73 -4.91
CA GLU A 131 14.95 11.83 -4.20
C GLU A 131 15.41 13.21 -4.71
N ARG A 132 15.00 13.62 -5.91
CA ARG A 132 15.41 14.92 -6.46
C ARG A 132 14.56 16.09 -5.99
N ASN A 133 13.32 15.87 -5.54
CA ASN A 133 12.49 16.92 -4.94
C ASN A 133 11.46 16.30 -3.98
N ARG A 134 11.58 16.63 -2.69
CA ARG A 134 10.70 16.17 -1.60
C ARG A 134 9.27 16.71 -1.72
N ASP A 135 9.07 17.74 -2.55
CA ASP A 135 7.95 18.66 -2.38
C ASP A 135 6.85 18.53 -3.43
N GLN A 136 6.91 17.60 -4.39
CA GLN A 136 5.88 17.58 -5.45
C GLN A 136 5.21 16.23 -5.78
N TYR A 137 5.73 15.07 -5.39
CA TYR A 137 5.02 13.80 -5.67
C TYR A 137 5.25 12.75 -4.57
N HIS A 138 4.21 12.49 -3.75
CA HIS A 138 4.18 11.44 -2.70
C HIS A 138 3.82 10.04 -3.25
N VAL A 139 3.88 9.85 -4.58
CA VAL A 139 3.40 8.66 -5.27
C VAL A 139 4.31 8.38 -6.48
N TYR A 140 4.67 7.12 -6.72
CA TYR A 140 5.36 6.67 -7.92
C TYR A 140 4.35 6.28 -8.99
N LYS A 141 4.56 6.75 -10.21
CA LYS A 141 3.71 6.38 -11.35
C LYS A 141 4.43 5.38 -12.23
N PHE A 142 3.83 4.21 -12.39
CA PHE A 142 4.23 3.20 -13.35
C PHE A 142 3.19 3.20 -14.47
N ALA A 143 3.62 3.28 -15.73
CA ALA A 143 2.70 3.43 -16.85
C ALA A 143 2.94 2.42 -17.96
N THR A 144 4.20 2.17 -18.34
CA THR A 144 4.49 1.28 -19.47
C THR A 144 4.84 -0.13 -18.99
N MET A 145 4.10 -1.15 -19.44
CA MET A 145 4.36 -2.56 -19.14
C MET A 145 4.54 -3.43 -20.38
N ASP A 146 5.23 -4.56 -20.24
CA ASP A 146 5.36 -5.57 -21.28
C ASP A 146 4.05 -6.36 -21.45
N MET A 147 3.65 -6.57 -22.70
CA MET A 147 2.40 -7.27 -23.03
C MET A 147 2.36 -8.75 -22.62
N THR A 148 3.51 -9.41 -22.56
CA THR A 148 3.62 -10.82 -22.13
C THR A 148 3.18 -10.99 -20.68
N VAL A 149 3.46 -10.00 -19.84
CA VAL A 149 3.11 -9.98 -18.42
C VAL A 149 1.62 -9.64 -18.22
N LEU A 150 1.06 -8.74 -19.02
CA LEU A 150 -0.34 -8.29 -18.87
C LEU A 150 -1.33 -9.48 -18.81
N SER A 151 -1.15 -10.44 -19.72
CA SER A 151 -2.07 -11.58 -19.86
C SER A 151 -2.10 -12.55 -18.67
N SER A 152 -1.04 -12.59 -17.84
CA SER A 152 -0.96 -13.51 -16.70
C SER A 152 -1.62 -12.97 -15.43
N TRP A 153 -1.92 -11.67 -15.38
CA TRP A 153 -2.37 -10.99 -14.16
C TRP A 153 -3.85 -10.63 -14.15
N PHE A 154 -4.44 -10.38 -15.32
CA PHE A 154 -5.82 -9.96 -15.45
C PHE A 154 -6.70 -11.09 -15.98
N SER A 155 -7.96 -11.13 -15.54
CA SER A 155 -8.94 -12.06 -16.09
C SER A 155 -9.15 -11.80 -17.59
N LEU A 156 -9.62 -12.81 -18.32
CA LEU A 156 -9.97 -12.66 -19.74
C LEU A 156 -10.97 -11.50 -19.95
N ARG A 157 -11.91 -11.34 -19.02
CA ARG A 157 -12.92 -10.27 -19.09
C ARG A 157 -12.30 -8.88 -18.99
N VAL A 158 -11.33 -8.68 -18.09
CA VAL A 158 -10.62 -7.41 -17.94
C VAL A 158 -9.72 -7.14 -19.13
N LEU A 159 -9.03 -8.17 -19.65
CA LEU A 159 -8.21 -8.04 -20.86
C LEU A 159 -9.04 -7.58 -22.05
N GLN A 160 -10.20 -8.19 -22.29
CA GLN A 160 -11.14 -7.77 -23.34
C GLN A 160 -11.58 -6.31 -23.17
N ALA A 161 -11.94 -5.91 -21.95
CA ALA A 161 -12.33 -4.53 -21.66
C ALA A 161 -11.19 -3.53 -21.96
N MET A 162 -9.94 -3.89 -21.69
CA MET A 162 -8.77 -3.04 -22.01
C MET A 162 -8.48 -3.01 -23.51
N ASP A 163 -8.63 -4.14 -24.22
CA ASP A 163 -8.46 -4.23 -25.67
C ASP A 163 -9.48 -3.38 -26.44
N ASP A 164 -10.68 -3.20 -25.89
CA ASP A 164 -11.70 -2.30 -26.43
C ASP A 164 -11.40 -0.80 -26.22
N SER A 165 -10.35 -0.45 -25.46
CA SER A 165 -9.99 0.95 -25.24
C SER A 165 -9.37 1.58 -26.48
N ALA A 166 -9.63 2.88 -26.68
CA ALA A 166 -9.06 3.63 -27.81
C ALA A 166 -7.52 3.70 -27.75
N LEU A 167 -6.96 3.77 -26.53
CA LEU A 167 -5.53 3.74 -26.29
C LEU A 167 -4.95 2.40 -26.78
N ARG A 168 -5.56 1.29 -26.38
CA ARG A 168 -5.08 -0.04 -26.76
C ARG A 168 -5.18 -0.29 -28.26
N ALA A 169 -6.30 0.09 -28.87
CA ALA A 169 -6.48 0.03 -30.31
C ALA A 169 -5.44 0.88 -31.08
N TRP A 170 -4.98 1.99 -30.50
CA TRP A 170 -3.90 2.79 -31.07
C TRP A 170 -2.52 2.10 -30.92
N GLU A 171 -2.21 1.54 -29.75
CA GLU A 171 -0.95 0.81 -29.51
C GLU A 171 -0.80 -0.40 -30.42
N ILE A 172 -1.87 -1.17 -30.61
CA ILE A 172 -1.88 -2.33 -31.53
C ILE A 172 -1.56 -1.87 -32.95
N ARG A 173 -2.19 -0.79 -33.42
CA ARG A 173 -1.91 -0.21 -34.76
C ARG A 173 -0.46 0.26 -34.90
N LYS A 174 0.17 0.68 -33.80
CA LYS A 174 1.57 1.09 -33.77
C LYS A 174 2.56 -0.06 -33.56
N SER A 175 2.07 -1.29 -33.40
CA SER A 175 2.91 -2.46 -33.06
C SER A 175 3.79 -2.20 -31.83
N SER A 176 3.24 -1.48 -30.84
CA SER A 176 3.95 -1.18 -29.60
C SER A 176 4.22 -2.47 -28.82
N THR A 177 5.45 -2.62 -28.31
CA THR A 177 5.85 -3.76 -27.47
C THR A 177 5.38 -3.64 -26.02
N GLY A 178 5.02 -2.42 -25.60
CA GLY A 178 4.45 -2.16 -24.29
C GLY A 178 3.11 -1.43 -24.36
N THR A 179 2.43 -1.35 -23.22
CA THR A 179 1.12 -0.73 -23.08
C THR A 179 1.04 0.21 -21.89
N GLU A 180 0.25 1.28 -22.04
CA GLU A 180 -0.08 2.26 -20.99
C GLU A 180 -1.53 2.13 -20.49
N VAL A 181 -2.25 1.10 -20.92
CA VAL A 181 -3.64 0.85 -20.49
C VAL A 181 -3.75 0.56 -19.00
N VAL A 182 -2.66 0.14 -18.35
CA VAL A 182 -2.60 -0.05 -16.90
C VAL A 182 -1.55 0.88 -16.31
N ARG A 183 -2.01 1.82 -15.49
CA ARG A 183 -1.15 2.74 -14.73
C ARG A 183 -1.28 2.46 -13.26
N THR A 184 -0.17 2.45 -12.52
CA THR A 184 -0.20 2.25 -11.08
C THR A 184 0.54 3.35 -10.34
N ASP A 185 -0.16 3.92 -9.38
CA ASP A 185 0.26 4.95 -8.46
C ASP A 185 0.58 4.27 -7.11
N VAL A 186 1.86 4.15 -6.77
CA VAL A 186 2.33 3.50 -5.55
C VAL A 186 2.71 4.56 -4.51
N PRO A 187 2.07 4.59 -3.33
CA PRO A 187 2.38 5.58 -2.31
C PRO A 187 3.78 5.39 -1.74
N TRP A 188 4.33 6.45 -1.15
CA TRP A 188 5.60 6.36 -0.41
C TRP A 188 5.45 5.58 0.90
N SER A 189 4.24 5.61 1.45
CA SER A 189 3.89 5.11 2.76
C SER A 189 3.22 3.74 2.66
N ALA A 190 3.79 2.75 3.34
CA ALA A 190 3.34 1.36 3.28
C ALA A 190 1.98 1.05 3.96
N TYR A 191 1.26 2.10 4.37
CA TYR A 191 -0.06 2.04 4.98
C TYR A 191 -1.12 2.76 4.14
N GLU A 192 -0.75 3.22 2.94
CA GLU A 192 -1.66 3.78 1.95
C GLU A 192 -1.89 2.73 0.85
N ASP A 193 -3.09 2.69 0.30
CA ASP A 193 -3.43 1.80 -0.81
C ASP A 193 -2.68 2.24 -2.08
N CYS A 194 -2.23 1.29 -2.89
CA CYS A 194 -1.81 1.58 -4.26
C CYS A 194 -3.06 1.86 -5.10
N LEU A 195 -2.97 2.82 -6.02
CA LEU A 195 -4.04 3.12 -6.96
C LEU A 195 -3.67 2.56 -8.33
N MET A 196 -4.43 1.59 -8.81
CA MET A 196 -4.27 1.05 -10.17
C MET A 196 -5.40 1.59 -11.06
N PHE A 197 -5.05 2.05 -12.25
CA PHE A 197 -5.95 2.64 -13.23
C PHE A 197 -5.92 1.77 -14.48
N LEU A 198 -7.09 1.28 -14.90
CA LEU A 198 -7.27 0.49 -16.11
C LEU A 198 -8.06 1.33 -17.11
N ASP A 199 -7.45 1.64 -18.25
CA ASP A 199 -8.14 2.22 -19.40
C ASP A 199 -8.99 1.13 -20.06
N VAL A 200 -10.30 1.35 -20.11
CA VAL A 200 -11.25 0.38 -20.62
C VAL A 200 -12.17 1.00 -21.67
N GLY A 201 -12.48 0.21 -22.69
CA GLY A 201 -13.55 0.48 -23.63
C GLY A 201 -14.91 0.01 -23.11
N GLY A 202 -15.98 0.34 -23.85
CA GLY A 202 -17.31 -0.23 -23.62
C GLY A 202 -17.86 0.00 -22.21
N ALA A 203 -17.66 1.20 -21.65
CA ALA A 203 -17.94 1.48 -20.24
C ALA A 203 -19.33 1.04 -19.73
N GLN A 204 -20.35 1.07 -20.58
CA GLN A 204 -21.73 0.70 -20.21
C GLN A 204 -21.87 -0.76 -19.78
N ASP A 205 -21.17 -1.69 -20.43
CA ASP A 205 -21.24 -3.11 -20.09
C ASP A 205 -20.59 -3.36 -18.72
N ILE A 206 -19.50 -2.66 -18.45
CA ILE A 206 -18.78 -2.71 -17.17
C ILE A 206 -19.65 -2.09 -16.06
N ILE A 207 -20.36 -0.99 -16.35
CA ILE A 207 -21.30 -0.37 -15.41
C ILE A 207 -22.40 -1.37 -15.04
N ALA A 208 -23.03 -2.02 -16.02
CA ALA A 208 -24.09 -2.98 -15.78
C ALA A 208 -23.62 -4.19 -14.94
N GLU A 209 -22.36 -4.62 -15.13
CA GLU A 209 -21.78 -5.77 -14.44
C GLU A 209 -21.31 -5.43 -13.02
N LEU A 210 -20.64 -4.29 -12.83
CA LEU A 210 -19.99 -3.93 -11.56
C LEU A 210 -20.80 -2.98 -10.68
N PHE A 211 -21.62 -2.10 -11.26
CA PHE A 211 -22.25 -0.98 -10.56
C PHE A 211 -23.79 -1.09 -10.65
N PRO A 212 -24.42 -1.89 -9.76
CA PRO A 212 -25.86 -2.09 -9.82
C PRO A 212 -26.63 -0.77 -9.62
N PRO A 213 -27.68 -0.48 -10.42
CA PRO A 213 -28.34 0.83 -10.47
C PRO A 213 -28.83 1.35 -9.12
N ASN A 214 -29.28 0.44 -8.25
CA ASN A 214 -29.86 0.78 -6.95
C ASN A 214 -28.81 0.99 -5.85
N LYS A 215 -27.53 0.71 -6.12
CA LYS A 215 -26.44 0.82 -5.14
C LYS A 215 -25.29 1.70 -5.60
N CYS A 216 -25.26 2.06 -6.88
CA CYS A 216 -24.24 2.95 -7.42
C CYS A 216 -24.54 4.42 -7.09
N THR A 217 -23.50 5.19 -6.81
CA THR A 217 -23.63 6.64 -6.54
C THR A 217 -22.76 7.44 -7.51
N PRO A 218 -23.36 8.30 -8.36
CA PRO A 218 -22.61 9.26 -9.14
C PRO A 218 -22.00 10.31 -8.22
N ASN A 219 -20.70 10.54 -8.34
CA ASN A 219 -19.97 11.54 -7.57
C ASN A 219 -19.26 12.52 -8.54
N PRO A 220 -19.44 13.84 -8.40
CA PRO A 220 -18.75 14.79 -9.27
C PRO A 220 -17.23 14.68 -9.15
N SER A 221 -16.54 14.84 -10.29
CA SER A 221 -15.10 15.07 -10.33
C SER A 221 -14.79 16.55 -10.11
N CYS A 222 -13.55 16.87 -9.73
CA CYS A 222 -13.04 18.24 -9.75
C CYS A 222 -12.92 18.79 -11.18
N CYS A 223 -12.84 17.91 -12.19
CA CYS A 223 -12.93 18.28 -13.59
C CYS A 223 -14.41 18.28 -14.02
N PRO A 224 -14.91 19.37 -14.64
CA PRO A 224 -16.32 19.46 -15.03
C PRO A 224 -16.70 18.37 -16.03
N ASP A 225 -15.77 17.90 -16.86
CA ASP A 225 -16.04 16.93 -17.93
C ASP A 225 -16.13 15.49 -17.46
N HIS A 226 -15.88 15.22 -16.17
CA HIS A 226 -15.83 13.87 -15.63
C HIS A 226 -16.75 13.70 -14.41
N TYR A 227 -17.15 12.46 -14.18
CA TYR A 227 -17.75 12.02 -12.93
C TYR A 227 -17.24 10.64 -12.56
N PHE A 228 -17.40 10.28 -11.30
CA PHE A 228 -17.05 8.97 -10.77
C PHE A 228 -18.33 8.19 -10.45
N LEU A 229 -18.33 6.90 -10.76
CA LEU A 229 -19.30 5.95 -10.27
C LEU A 229 -18.68 5.15 -9.14
N ARG A 230 -19.39 5.09 -8.00
CA ARG A 230 -18.98 4.42 -6.76
C ARG A 230 -19.99 3.36 -6.35
N GLY A 231 -19.63 2.51 -5.37
CA GLY A 231 -20.49 1.44 -4.88
C GLY A 231 -20.49 0.20 -5.78
N ALA A 232 -19.31 -0.29 -6.17
CA ALA A 232 -19.18 -1.51 -6.94
C ALA A 232 -19.64 -2.75 -6.14
N SER A 233 -20.27 -3.72 -6.79
CA SER A 233 -20.77 -4.96 -6.18
C SER A 233 -19.63 -5.88 -5.79
N VAL A 234 -19.47 -6.14 -4.48
CA VAL A 234 -18.40 -7.00 -3.95
C VAL A 234 -18.45 -8.41 -4.55
N SER A 235 -19.66 -8.95 -4.77
CA SER A 235 -19.86 -10.26 -5.38
C SER A 235 -19.41 -10.32 -6.85
N ALA A 236 -19.57 -9.22 -7.60
CA ALA A 236 -19.17 -9.15 -9.01
C ALA A 236 -17.65 -8.99 -9.16
N LEU A 237 -16.99 -8.31 -8.22
CA LEU A 237 -15.55 -8.01 -8.29
C LEU A 237 -14.67 -9.27 -8.40
N SER A 238 -14.99 -10.33 -7.64
CA SER A 238 -14.21 -11.58 -7.66
C SER A 238 -14.24 -12.25 -9.04
N THR A 239 -15.41 -12.30 -9.67
CA THR A 239 -15.58 -12.85 -11.02
C THR A 239 -14.93 -11.96 -12.07
N PHE A 240 -15.11 -10.64 -11.96
CA PHE A 240 -14.61 -9.69 -12.96
C PHE A 240 -13.08 -9.59 -12.93
N PHE A 241 -12.47 -9.34 -11.76
CA PHE A 241 -11.03 -9.11 -11.64
C PHE A 241 -10.22 -10.38 -11.41
N GLY A 242 -10.87 -11.49 -11.06
CA GLY A 242 -10.22 -12.71 -10.63
C GLY A 242 -9.80 -12.68 -9.16
N ALA A 243 -9.52 -13.86 -8.61
CA ALA A 243 -9.31 -14.06 -7.17
C ALA A 243 -8.16 -13.21 -6.60
N TYR A 244 -7.05 -13.07 -7.34
CA TYR A 244 -5.85 -12.42 -6.82
C TYR A 244 -6.01 -10.89 -6.69
N ILE A 245 -6.52 -10.23 -7.75
CA ILE A 245 -6.81 -8.79 -7.69
C ILE A 245 -7.93 -8.52 -6.69
N PHE A 246 -8.95 -9.39 -6.65
CA PHE A 246 -10.01 -9.28 -5.65
C PHE A 246 -9.47 -9.35 -4.22
N GLN A 247 -8.56 -10.28 -3.93
CA GLN A 247 -7.90 -10.34 -2.62
C GLN A 247 -7.14 -9.05 -2.31
N ALA A 248 -6.43 -8.48 -3.30
CA ALA A 248 -5.72 -7.20 -3.12
C ALA A 248 -6.66 -6.02 -2.84
N LEU A 249 -7.83 -5.97 -3.49
CA LEU A 249 -8.91 -5.02 -3.18
C LEU A 249 -9.45 -5.28 -1.77
N ASP A 250 -9.66 -6.55 -1.41
CA ASP A 250 -10.29 -6.95 -0.16
C ASP A 250 -9.41 -6.69 1.09
N GLU A 251 -8.10 -6.67 0.88
CA GLU A 251 -7.08 -6.31 1.88
C GLU A 251 -6.76 -4.80 1.93
N SER A 252 -7.39 -3.98 1.08
CA SER A 252 -7.20 -2.52 1.11
C SER A 252 -7.67 -1.91 2.43
N GLU A 253 -7.04 -0.80 2.84
CA GLU A 253 -7.40 -0.13 4.09
C GLU A 253 -8.82 0.46 4.01
N LEU A 254 -9.26 0.89 2.82
CA LEU A 254 -10.65 1.29 2.60
C LEU A 254 -11.62 0.12 2.79
N ARG A 255 -11.32 -1.07 2.24
CA ARG A 255 -12.22 -2.22 2.38
C ARG A 255 -12.35 -2.68 3.82
N LYS A 256 -11.24 -2.70 4.57
CA LYS A 256 -11.25 -3.02 6.01
C LYS A 256 -12.19 -2.08 6.76
N TRP A 257 -12.06 -0.78 6.53
CA TRP A 257 -12.94 0.23 7.12
C TRP A 257 -14.40 0.03 6.73
N GLU A 258 -14.70 -0.29 5.46
CA GLU A 258 -16.07 -0.56 5.01
C GLU A 258 -16.70 -1.76 5.74
N LYS A 259 -15.95 -2.85 5.91
CA LYS A 259 -16.40 -4.04 6.65
C LYS A 259 -16.69 -3.70 8.12
N GLU A 260 -15.81 -2.94 8.76
CA GLU A 260 -15.99 -2.45 10.14
C GLU A 260 -17.26 -1.61 10.28
N ASN A 261 -17.62 -0.86 9.23
CA ASN A 261 -18.81 -0.01 9.17
C ASN A 261 -20.03 -0.70 8.52
N GLN A 262 -20.06 -2.04 8.49
CA GLN A 262 -21.17 -2.85 8.00
C GLN A 262 -21.54 -2.62 6.52
N LYS A 263 -20.63 -2.05 5.72
CA LYS A 263 -20.76 -1.93 4.26
C LYS A 263 -20.24 -3.21 3.59
N LEU A 264 -21.03 -4.27 3.63
CA LEU A 264 -20.60 -5.59 3.19
C LEU A 264 -20.83 -5.86 1.70
N GLU A 265 -21.91 -5.33 1.12
CA GLU A 265 -22.36 -5.69 -0.22
C GLU A 265 -21.72 -4.89 -1.35
N THR A 266 -21.36 -3.63 -1.07
CA THR A 266 -20.71 -2.73 -2.03
C THR A 266 -19.43 -2.16 -1.48
N THR A 267 -18.58 -1.68 -2.39
CA THR A 267 -17.30 -1.08 -2.04
C THR A 267 -16.95 0.09 -2.96
N ASP A 268 -16.28 1.08 -2.37
CA ASP A 268 -15.67 2.22 -3.06
C ASP A 268 -14.18 1.95 -3.37
N CYS A 269 -13.70 0.72 -3.15
CA CYS A 269 -12.37 0.29 -3.57
C CYS A 269 -12.24 0.19 -5.08
N VAL A 270 -13.36 0.12 -5.80
CA VAL A 270 -13.43 0.20 -7.26
C VAL A 270 -14.33 1.37 -7.62
N GLU A 271 -13.74 2.36 -8.28
CA GLU A 271 -14.44 3.53 -8.81
C GLU A 271 -14.32 3.50 -10.33
N MET A 272 -15.35 3.94 -11.05
CA MET A 272 -15.26 4.14 -12.50
C MET A 272 -15.29 5.61 -12.82
N GLN A 273 -14.24 6.13 -13.45
CA GLN A 273 -14.22 7.47 -13.99
C GLN A 273 -14.79 7.45 -15.41
N LEU A 274 -15.74 8.35 -15.66
CA LEU A 274 -16.46 8.46 -16.92
C LEU A 274 -16.41 9.89 -17.43
N LEU A 275 -16.33 10.04 -18.75
CA LEU A 275 -16.58 11.30 -19.43
C LEU A 275 -18.09 11.62 -19.38
N ARG A 276 -18.43 12.89 -19.21
CA ARG A 276 -19.83 13.36 -19.27
C ARG A 276 -20.40 13.38 -20.68
N ASP A 277 -19.54 13.32 -21.69
CA ASP A 277 -19.95 13.17 -23.08
C ASP A 277 -20.70 11.85 -23.26
N GLN A 278 -21.99 11.95 -23.63
CA GLN A 278 -22.89 10.82 -23.82
C GLN A 278 -22.48 9.91 -24.99
N THR A 279 -21.65 10.41 -25.90
CA THR A 279 -21.13 9.64 -27.03
C THR A 279 -19.86 8.87 -26.68
N SER A 280 -19.23 9.21 -25.55
CA SER A 280 -18.01 8.56 -25.10
C SER A 280 -18.30 7.17 -24.51
N ARG A 281 -17.58 6.18 -25.03
CA ARG A 281 -17.54 4.82 -24.47
C ARG A 281 -16.33 4.59 -23.56
N HIS A 282 -15.50 5.61 -23.37
CA HIS A 282 -14.27 5.52 -22.60
C HIS A 282 -14.57 5.58 -21.10
N GLY A 283 -13.96 4.65 -20.37
CA GLY A 283 -13.96 4.66 -18.92
C GLY A 283 -12.57 4.32 -18.38
N ILE A 284 -12.32 4.78 -17.15
CA ILE A 284 -11.13 4.36 -16.40
C ILE A 284 -11.61 3.69 -15.12
N LEU A 285 -11.29 2.41 -14.95
CA LEU A 285 -11.48 1.72 -13.68
C LEU A 285 -10.32 2.08 -12.76
N LYS A 286 -10.65 2.62 -11.60
CA LYS A 286 -9.71 2.96 -10.54
C LYS A 286 -9.87 1.97 -9.39
N LEU A 287 -8.81 1.24 -9.11
CA LEU A 287 -8.71 0.19 -8.10
C LEU A 287 -7.85 0.67 -6.95
N ARG A 288 -8.36 0.56 -5.72
CA ARG A 288 -7.59 0.71 -4.47
C ARG A 288 -7.15 -0.66 -4.00
N ILE A 289 -5.90 -1.01 -4.26
CA ILE A 289 -5.32 -2.29 -3.85
C ILE A 289 -4.44 -2.08 -2.61
N GLY A 290 -4.62 -2.92 -1.60
CA GLY A 290 -3.88 -2.81 -0.35
C GLY A 290 -2.38 -2.95 -0.55
N TRP A 291 -1.57 -2.14 0.14
CA TRP A 291 -0.11 -2.07 -0.02
C TRP A 291 0.59 -3.43 -0.06
N LYS A 292 0.19 -4.32 0.85
CA LYS A 292 0.80 -5.65 1.05
C LYS A 292 0.80 -6.50 -0.24
N LEU A 293 -0.32 -6.49 -0.96
CA LEU A 293 -0.47 -7.22 -2.23
C LEU A 293 -0.20 -6.32 -3.44
N GLY A 294 -0.44 -5.02 -3.33
CA GLY A 294 -0.20 -4.05 -4.39
C GLY A 294 1.26 -3.92 -4.79
N ASN A 295 2.19 -3.90 -3.82
CA ASN A 295 3.62 -3.81 -4.12
C ASN A 295 4.15 -5.05 -4.91
N PRO A 296 3.86 -6.31 -4.54
CA PRO A 296 4.22 -7.47 -5.37
C PRO A 296 3.57 -7.42 -6.76
N ILE A 297 2.30 -7.00 -6.86
CA ILE A 297 1.62 -6.84 -8.17
C ILE A 297 2.40 -5.87 -9.05
N VAL A 298 2.71 -4.68 -8.54
CA VAL A 298 3.44 -3.66 -9.31
C VAL A 298 4.84 -4.15 -9.70
N ASN A 299 5.58 -4.76 -8.78
CA ASN A 299 6.92 -5.27 -9.11
C ASN A 299 6.88 -6.34 -10.20
N SER A 300 5.79 -7.12 -10.26
CA SER A 300 5.60 -8.15 -11.27
C SER A 300 5.10 -7.59 -12.60
N LEU A 301 4.19 -6.61 -12.58
CA LEU A 301 3.60 -6.02 -13.78
C LEU A 301 4.59 -5.20 -14.60
N TYR A 302 5.56 -4.55 -13.94
CA TYR A 302 6.44 -3.58 -14.60
C TYR A 302 7.87 -4.08 -14.79
N THR A 303 8.13 -5.41 -14.72
CA THR A 303 9.45 -6.06 -14.82
C THR A 303 10.33 -5.57 -15.95
#